data_AF-A0A2H0UKP1-F1
#
_entry.id   AF-A0A2H0UKP1-F1
#
_cell.length_a   1.000
_cell.length_b   1.000
_cell.length_c   1.000
_cell.angle_alpha   90.00
_cell.angle_beta   90.00
_cell.angle_gamma   90.00
#
_symmetry.space_group_name_H-M   'P 1'
#
loop_
_entity.id
_entity.type
_entity.pdbx_description
1 polymer ?
#
loop_
_entity_poly.entity_id
_entity_poly.type
_entity_poly.pdbx_seq_one_letter_code
_entity_poly.pdbx_strand_id
1 'polypeptide(L)'
;MRILFMDEKSKNQGKTLAELKAKREWYVNRLFFLMIEFLVIFGLPALGAYFLGKHLDSQAGGGYFWTASTAITAFILSWLVVIYRLRMIMRQLKQMDSEIEAVKKQSI
;
A
#
# COMPACT_ATOMS: atom_id res chain seq x y z
N MET A 1 25.47 33.63 -29.96
CA MET A 1 24.14 32.97 -29.77
C MET A 1 24.26 31.51 -29.32
N ARG A 2 25.24 31.13 -28.47
CA ARG A 2 25.44 29.76 -27.96
C ARG A 2 25.18 29.62 -26.45
N ILE A 3 25.19 30.75 -25.74
CA ILE A 3 25.05 30.84 -24.28
C ILE A 3 23.58 30.72 -23.86
N LEU A 4 22.64 31.23 -24.67
CA LEU A 4 21.20 31.14 -24.42
C LEU A 4 20.65 29.70 -24.50
N PHE A 5 21.12 28.90 -25.46
CA PHE A 5 20.71 27.50 -25.61
C PHE A 5 21.19 26.60 -24.46
N MET A 6 22.26 26.98 -23.77
CA MET A 6 22.84 26.19 -22.67
C MET A 6 22.11 26.46 -21.34
N ASP A 7 21.63 27.69 -21.14
CA ASP A 7 20.81 28.07 -19.98
C ASP A 7 19.42 27.41 -20.03
N GLU A 8 18.79 27.36 -21.21
CA GLU A 8 17.47 26.75 -21.37
C GLU A 8 17.48 25.23 -21.11
N LYS A 9 18.51 24.51 -21.60
CA LYS A 9 18.67 23.07 -21.36
C LYS A 9 18.93 22.74 -19.89
N SER A 10 19.75 23.54 -19.21
CA SER A 10 20.06 23.40 -17.78
C SER A 10 18.81 23.63 -16.91
N LYS A 11 18.06 24.69 -17.21
CA LYS A 11 16.81 25.04 -16.51
C LYS A 11 15.72 23.99 -16.71
N ASN A 12 15.65 23.39 -17.91
CA ASN A 12 14.70 22.31 -18.20
C ASN A 12 15.12 21.01 -17.51
N GLN A 13 16.41 20.64 -17.53
CA GLN A 13 16.93 19.49 -16.78
C GLN A 13 16.76 19.63 -15.26
N GLY A 14 16.92 20.84 -14.71
CA GLY A 14 16.68 21.13 -13.29
C GLY A 14 15.21 20.95 -12.89
N LYS A 15 14.28 21.40 -13.74
CA LYS A 15 12.84 21.14 -13.55
C LYS A 15 12.53 19.65 -13.62
N THR A 16 13.07 18.93 -14.60
CA THR A 16 12.88 17.48 -14.73
C THR A 16 13.42 16.69 -13.52
N LEU A 17 14.59 17.04 -12.99
CA LEU A 17 15.15 16.39 -11.81
C LEU A 17 14.33 16.66 -10.54
N ALA A 18 13.85 17.88 -10.35
CA ALA A 18 12.98 18.24 -9.23
C ALA A 18 11.63 17.51 -9.31
N GLU A 19 11.03 17.42 -10.50
CA GLU A 19 9.79 16.67 -10.75
C GLU A 19 9.95 15.16 -10.50
N LEU A 20 11.07 14.57 -10.93
CA LEU A 20 11.38 13.17 -10.67
C LEU A 20 11.58 12.89 -9.17
N LYS A 21 12.24 13.81 -8.44
CA LYS A 21 12.37 13.71 -6.98
C LYS A 21 11.03 13.83 -6.27
N ALA A 22 10.19 14.79 -6.65
CA ALA A 22 8.85 14.95 -6.09
C ALA A 22 7.97 13.72 -6.33
N LYS A 23 8.01 13.14 -7.54
CA LYS A 23 7.33 11.86 -7.83
C LYS A 23 7.84 10.74 -6.94
N ARG A 24 9.17 10.61 -6.79
CA ARG A 24 9.77 9.58 -5.92
C ARG A 24 9.31 9.74 -4.46
N GLU A 25 9.35 10.95 -3.91
CA GLU A 25 8.90 11.21 -2.54
C GLU A 25 7.41 10.89 -2.36
N TRP A 26 6.57 11.21 -3.35
CA TRP A 26 5.16 10.83 -3.35
C TRP A 26 4.97 9.31 -3.27
N TYR A 27 5.69 8.54 -4.09
CA TYR A 27 5.64 7.07 -4.04
C TYR A 27 6.15 6.51 -2.72
N VAL A 28 7.23 7.06 -2.16
CA VAL A 28 7.77 6.63 -0.86
C VAL A 28 6.76 6.86 0.25
N ASN A 29 6.15 8.04 0.31
CA ASN A 29 5.10 8.34 1.29
C ASN A 29 3.91 7.39 1.12
N ARG A 30 3.50 7.11 -0.12
CA ARG A 30 2.41 6.16 -0.40
C ARG A 30 2.74 4.75 0.10
N LEU A 31 3.96 4.27 -0.14
CA LEU A 31 4.44 2.98 0.36
C LEU A 31 4.49 2.94 1.89
N PHE A 32 4.93 4.02 2.54
CA PHE A 32 4.94 4.12 3.99
C PHE A 32 3.55 3.95 4.60
N PHE A 33 2.56 4.67 4.08
CA PHE A 33 1.17 4.50 4.53
C PHE A 33 0.62 3.10 4.25
N LEU A 34 0.99 2.50 3.12
CA LEU A 34 0.60 1.14 2.77
C LEU A 34 1.16 0.11 3.78
N MET A 35 2.41 0.29 4.23
CA MET A 35 3.01 -0.56 5.26
C MET A 35 2.30 -0.42 6.62
N ILE A 36 1.96 0.81 7.02
CA ILE A 36 1.17 1.05 8.25
C ILE A 36 -0.21 0.39 8.11
N GLU A 37 -0.85 0.54 6.95
CA GLU A 37 -2.14 -0.10 6.67
C GLU A 37 -2.04 -1.62 6.84
N PHE A 38 -0.99 -2.26 6.31
CA PHE A 38 -0.77 -3.69 6.52
C PHE A 38 -0.54 -4.05 8.00
N LEU A 39 0.24 -3.26 8.73
CA LEU A 39 0.42 -3.46 10.17
C LEU A 39 -0.90 -3.43 10.92
N VAL A 40 -1.82 -2.54 10.56
CA VAL A 40 -3.15 -2.47 11.15
C VAL A 40 -4.01 -3.67 10.72
N ILE A 41 -3.98 -4.05 9.44
CA ILE A 41 -4.73 -5.19 8.90
C ILE A 41 -4.36 -6.51 9.58
N PHE A 42 -3.08 -6.72 9.93
CA PHE A 42 -2.65 -7.92 10.64
C PHE A 42 -2.69 -7.75 12.17
N GLY A 43 -2.36 -6.56 12.66
CA GLY A 43 -2.26 -6.27 14.08
C GLY A 43 -3.62 -6.26 14.79
N LEU A 44 -4.64 -5.63 14.19
CA LEU A 44 -5.98 -5.58 14.80
C LEU A 44 -6.59 -6.99 14.96
N PRO A 45 -6.63 -7.85 13.93
CA PRO A 45 -7.16 -9.20 14.07
C PRO A 45 -6.34 -10.06 15.02
N ALA A 46 -5.01 -9.94 15.02
CA ALA A 46 -4.15 -10.69 15.94
C ALA A 46 -4.40 -10.31 17.40
N LEU A 47 -4.48 -9.01 17.70
CA LEU A 47 -4.83 -8.53 19.04
C LEU A 47 -6.25 -8.95 19.42
N GLY A 48 -7.22 -8.78 18.52
CA GLY A 48 -8.60 -9.19 18.73
C GLY A 48 -8.71 -10.69 19.05
N ALA A 49 -8.03 -11.54 18.27
CA ALA A 49 -7.99 -12.98 18.48
C ALA A 49 -7.32 -13.38 19.81
N TYR A 50 -6.26 -12.69 20.21
CA TYR A 50 -5.61 -12.95 21.49
C TYR A 50 -6.54 -12.63 22.67
N PHE A 51 -7.17 -11.46 22.67
CA PHE A 51 -8.08 -11.06 23.74
C PHE A 51 -9.36 -11.91 23.79
N LEU A 52 -10.00 -12.12 22.63
CA LEU A 52 -11.20 -12.96 22.53
C LEU A 52 -10.90 -14.42 22.87
N GLY A 53 -9.81 -14.96 22.31
CA GLY A 53 -9.36 -16.33 22.55
C GLY A 53 -9.09 -16.60 24.02
N LYS A 54 -8.34 -15.70 24.69
CA LYS A 54 -8.06 -15.79 26.12
C LYS A 54 -9.32 -15.71 26.98
N HIS A 55 -10.27 -14.85 26.61
CA HIS A 55 -11.54 -14.73 27.33
C HIS A 55 -12.39 -16.00 27.21
N LEU A 56 -12.43 -16.61 26.01
CA LEU A 56 -13.14 -17.86 25.75
C LEU A 56 -12.47 -19.05 26.43
N ASP A 57 -11.14 -19.15 26.37
CA ASP A 57 -10.38 -20.22 27.04
C ASP A 57 -10.60 -20.20 28.56
N SER A 58 -10.70 -19.01 29.17
CA SER A 58 -10.98 -18.85 30.60
C SER A 58 -12.40 -19.30 31.00
N GLN A 59 -13.38 -19.28 30.09
CA GLN A 59 -14.77 -19.64 30.40
C GLN A 59 -15.11 -21.07 30.01
N ALA A 60 -14.57 -21.56 28.89
CA ALA A 60 -14.90 -22.87 28.34
C ALA A 60 -14.01 -24.00 28.89
N GLY A 61 -13.00 -23.70 29.71
CA GLY A 61 -12.08 -24.69 30.28
C GLY A 61 -11.19 -25.38 29.24
N GLY A 62 -11.13 -24.84 28.01
CA GLY A 62 -10.49 -25.45 26.84
C GLY A 62 -8.97 -25.30 26.75
N GLY A 63 -8.32 -24.73 27.77
CA GLY A 63 -6.87 -24.55 27.78
C GLY A 63 -6.41 -23.48 26.78
N TYR A 64 -5.62 -23.85 25.77
CA TYR A 64 -5.11 -22.94 24.72
C TYR A 64 -5.83 -23.12 23.37
N PHE A 65 -6.84 -24.00 23.33
CA PHE A 65 -7.48 -24.41 22.08
C PHE A 65 -8.27 -23.27 21.42
N TRP A 66 -9.01 -22.47 22.19
CA TRP A 66 -9.80 -21.38 21.62
C TRP A 66 -8.90 -20.25 21.15
N THR A 67 -7.86 -19.89 21.90
CA THR A 67 -6.86 -18.90 21.47
C THR A 67 -6.19 -19.32 20.16
N ALA A 68 -5.79 -20.59 20.03
CA ALA A 68 -5.17 -21.09 18.80
C ALA A 68 -6.15 -21.04 17.60
N SER A 69 -7.39 -21.48 17.77
CA SER A 69 -8.38 -21.49 16.68
C SER A 69 -8.82 -20.08 16.26
N THR A 70 -9.00 -19.15 17.20
CA THR A 70 -9.30 -17.74 16.87
C THR A 70 -8.13 -17.05 16.20
N ALA A 71 -6.88 -17.35 16.60
CA ALA A 71 -5.69 -16.80 15.96
C ALA A 71 -5.55 -17.27 14.51
N ILE A 72 -5.77 -18.57 14.24
CA ILE A 72 -5.77 -19.12 12.88
C ILE A 72 -6.86 -18.46 12.03
N THR A 73 -8.06 -18.29 12.59
CA THR A 73 -9.17 -17.67 11.88
C THR A 73 -8.87 -16.20 11.55
N ALA A 74 -8.33 -15.44 12.51
CA ALA A 74 -7.93 -14.06 12.30
C ALA A 74 -6.80 -13.92 11.26
N PHE A 75 -5.87 -14.86 11.23
CA PHE A 75 -4.82 -14.90 10.21
C PHE A 75 -5.39 -15.07 8.81
N ILE A 76 -6.31 -16.03 8.63
CA ILE A 76 -6.98 -16.28 7.34
C ILE A 76 -7.80 -15.05 6.90
N LEU A 77 -8.56 -14.44 7.82
CA LEU A 77 -9.33 -13.23 7.53
C LEU A 77 -8.42 -12.06 7.12
N SER A 78 -7.26 -11.89 7.78
CA SER A 78 -6.29 -10.86 7.41
C SER A 78 -5.80 -11.04 5.97
N TRP A 79 -5.50 -12.27 5.55
CA TRP A 79 -5.11 -12.57 4.17
C TRP A 79 -6.19 -12.24 3.15
N LEU A 80 -7.46 -12.52 3.45
CA LEU A 80 -8.58 -12.15 2.57
C LEU A 80 -8.64 -10.63 2.37
N VAL A 81 -8.45 -9.85 3.43
CA VAL A 81 -8.41 -8.37 3.36
C VAL A 81 -7.23 -7.90 2.50
N VAL A 82 -6.04 -8.48 2.70
CA VAL A 82 -4.85 -8.16 1.88
C VAL A 82 -5.09 -8.45 0.39
N ILE A 83 -5.64 -9.62 0.05
CA ILE A 83 -5.94 -9.99 -1.33
C ILE A 83 -6.94 -9.00 -1.96
N TYR A 84 -7.98 -8.63 -1.22
CA TYR A 84 -8.95 -7.65 -1.67
C TYR A 84 -8.30 -6.28 -1.94
N ARG A 85 -7.46 -5.80 -1.00
CA ARG A 85 -6.78 -4.51 -1.13
C ARG A 85 -5.80 -4.49 -2.31
N LEU A 86 -5.04 -5.57 -2.50
CA LEU A 86 -4.15 -5.73 -3.66
C LEU A 86 -4.92 -5.69 -4.98
N ARG A 87 -6.07 -6.38 -5.07
CA ARG A 87 -6.93 -6.31 -6.26
C ARG A 87 -7.45 -4.91 -6.53
N MET A 88 -7.81 -4.16 -5.48
CA MET A 88 -8.24 -2.77 -5.62
C MET A 88 -7.12 -1.88 -6.16
N ILE A 89 -5.90 -2.01 -5.63
CA ILE A 89 -4.72 -1.26 -6.08
C ILE A 89 -4.37 -1.60 -7.54
N MET A 90 -4.39 -2.89 -7.91
CA MET A 90 -4.14 -3.31 -9.29
C MET A 90 -5.17 -2.73 -10.27
N ARG A 91 -6.45 -2.63 -9.87
CA ARG A 91 -7.48 -1.97 -10.69
C ARG A 91 -7.19 -0.48 -10.87
N GLN A 92 -6.79 0.21 -9.80
CA GLN A 92 -6.43 1.63 -9.87
C GLN A 92 -5.21 1.87 -10.76
N LEU A 93 -4.17 1.03 -10.64
CA LEU A 93 -3.00 1.08 -11.52
C LEU A 93 -3.38 0.91 -12.99
N LYS A 94 -4.20 -0.11 -13.29
CA LYS A 94 -4.65 -0.36 -14.66
C LYS A 94 -5.45 0.82 -15.25
N GLN A 95 -6.24 1.52 -14.44
CA GLN A 95 -6.94 2.73 -14.86
C GLN A 95 -5.95 3.86 -15.16
N MET A 96 -4.98 4.10 -14.27
CA MET A 96 -3.95 5.12 -14.49
C MET A 96 -3.10 4.84 -15.74
N ASP A 97 -2.71 3.59 -15.97
CA ASP A 97 -1.96 3.21 -17.18
C ASP A 97 -2.77 3.49 -18.45
N SER A 98 -4.08 3.19 -18.44
CA SER A 98 -4.95 3.48 -19.58
C SER A 98 -5.12 4.98 -19.85
N GLU A 99 -5.13 5.81 -18.81
CA GLU A 99 -5.15 7.27 -18.95
C GLU A 99 -3.84 7.81 -19.52
N ILE A 100 -2.70 7.26 -19.07
CA ILE A 100 -1.37 7.63 -19.61
C ILE A 100 -1.27 7.28 -21.10
N GLU A 101 -1.75 6.10 -21.51
CA GLU A 101 -1.79 5.72 -22.92
C GLU A 101 -2.70 6.61 -23.76
N ALA A 102 -3.86 7.01 -23.23
CA ALA A 102 -4.77 7.93 -23.90
C ALA A 102 -4.15 9.32 -24.11
N VAL A 103 -3.48 9.87 -23.10
CA VAL A 103 -2.76 11.15 -23.21
C VAL A 103 -1.62 11.06 -24.21
N LYS A 104 -0.84 9.96 -24.18
CA LYS A 104 0.26 9.74 -25.13
C LYS A 104 -0.22 9.65 -26.58
N LYS A 105 -1.39 9.06 -26.82
CA LYS A 105 -2.03 9.00 -28.15
C LYS A 105 -2.54 10.36 -28.64
N GLN A 106 -2.87 11.30 -27.77
CA GLN A 106 -3.32 12.64 -28.14
C GLN A 106 -2.16 13.63 -28.38
N SER A 107 -0.95 13.31 -27.91
CA SER A 107 0.25 14.13 -28.12
C SER A 107 1.07 13.77 -29.37
N ILE A 108 0.60 12.81 -30.17
CA ILE A 108 1.16 12.38 -31.45
C ILE A 108 0.17 12.77 -32.55
#